data_AF-A0A3Q3F6F9-F1
#
_entry.id   AF-A0A3Q3F6F9-F1
#
_cell.length_a   1.000
_cell.length_b   1.000
_cell.length_c   1.000
_cell.angle_alpha   90.00
_cell.angle_beta   90.00
_cell.angle_gamma   90.00
#
_symmetry.space_group_name_H-M   'P 1'
#
loop_
_entity.id
_entity.type
_entity.pdbx_description
1 polymer ?
#
loop_
_entity_poly.entity_id
_entity_poly.type
_entity_poly.pdbx_seq_one_letter_code
_entity_poly.pdbx_strand_id
1 'polypeptide(L)'
;QNSFHYVDKPVLSRVGQSTILDILIRENVSFFFYSSDTTRNPRPGEVNGKEYHFVTREAMQTRIENGDFIEHTEFSGNMYGTSKEAFQDVQAKNLICILDIDMQGVRSIKRTDLNPIYISIQPPSMEVLEHRLRDRKTESEESLQKRLRAAREDMEISKEQGLFDTVIVNDKFGGSSWAVKGSSS
;
A
#
# COMPACT_ATOMS: atom_id res chain seq x y z
N GLN A 1 -22.56 8.78 -21.88
CA GLN A 1 -21.50 9.70 -21.40
C GLN A 1 -21.35 9.48 -19.90
N ASN A 2 -20.47 8.57 -19.47
CA ASN A 2 -20.04 8.49 -18.07
C ASN A 2 -18.53 8.70 -18.06
N SER A 3 -18.12 9.96 -18.04
CA SER A 3 -16.76 10.36 -17.73
C SER A 3 -16.56 10.12 -16.23
N PHE A 4 -15.97 8.99 -15.88
CA PHE A 4 -15.61 8.73 -14.49
C PHE A 4 -14.45 9.65 -14.11
N HIS A 5 -14.75 10.63 -13.25
CA HIS A 5 -13.77 11.51 -12.60
C HIS A 5 -13.01 10.70 -11.52
N TYR A 6 -12.11 9.80 -11.93
CA TYR A 6 -11.21 9.06 -11.02
C TYR A 6 -9.91 9.82 -10.69
N VAL A 7 -9.72 10.99 -11.28
CA VAL A 7 -8.42 11.70 -11.30
C VAL A 7 -8.01 12.25 -9.93
N ASP A 8 -8.94 12.38 -8.97
CA ASP A 8 -8.68 13.07 -7.69
C ASP A 8 -8.67 12.17 -6.45
N LYS A 9 -8.96 10.86 -6.58
CA LYS A 9 -9.08 9.98 -5.41
C LYS A 9 -7.92 8.99 -5.33
N PRO A 10 -7.07 9.06 -4.30
CA PRO A 10 -6.06 8.03 -4.10
C PRO A 10 -6.72 6.66 -3.93
N VAL A 11 -6.06 5.60 -4.38
CA VAL A 11 -6.44 4.22 -4.11
C VAL A 11 -5.51 3.68 -3.04
N LEU A 12 -6.09 3.22 -1.93
CA LEU A 12 -5.32 2.62 -0.83
C LEU A 12 -5.30 1.10 -1.01
N SER A 13 -4.12 0.49 -0.96
CA SER A 13 -3.98 -0.96 -1.00
C SER A 13 -3.17 -1.45 0.20
N ARG A 14 -3.43 -2.65 0.68
CA ARG A 14 -2.58 -3.30 1.68
C ARG A 14 -2.41 -4.76 1.30
N VAL A 15 -1.17 -5.23 1.15
CA VAL A 15 -0.80 -6.62 0.77
C VAL A 15 -1.31 -7.04 -0.61
N GLY A 16 -0.42 -7.16 -1.60
CA GLY A 16 -0.81 -7.58 -2.96
C GLY A 16 -0.89 -6.44 -3.95
N GLN A 17 -0.08 -5.41 -3.72
CA GLN A 17 0.29 -4.33 -4.65
C GLN A 17 0.32 -4.78 -6.11
N SER A 18 0.95 -5.93 -6.41
CA SER A 18 1.00 -6.50 -7.75
C SER A 18 -0.38 -6.73 -8.37
N THR A 19 -1.39 -7.10 -7.58
CA THR A 19 -2.76 -7.37 -8.05
C THR A 19 -3.45 -6.10 -8.52
N ILE A 20 -3.34 -4.98 -7.78
CA ILE A 20 -3.92 -3.71 -8.21
C ILE A 20 -3.15 -3.15 -9.39
N LEU A 21 -1.82 -3.22 -9.37
CA LEU A 21 -1.00 -2.82 -10.52
C LEU A 21 -1.38 -3.61 -11.78
N ASP A 22 -1.57 -4.93 -11.65
CA ASP A 22 -2.01 -5.80 -12.75
C ASP A 22 -3.37 -5.36 -13.32
N ILE A 23 -4.34 -5.06 -12.44
CA ILE A 23 -5.67 -4.59 -12.86
C ILE A 23 -5.53 -3.26 -13.60
N LEU A 24 -4.82 -2.29 -13.04
CA LEU A 24 -4.70 -0.95 -13.64
C LEU A 24 -3.94 -0.98 -14.97
N ILE A 25 -2.91 -1.82 -15.09
CA ILE A 25 -2.19 -2.03 -16.35
C ILE A 25 -3.11 -2.67 -17.40
N ARG A 26 -3.88 -3.70 -17.03
CA ARG A 26 -4.82 -4.38 -17.95
C ARG A 26 -5.92 -3.45 -18.46
N GLU A 27 -6.44 -2.61 -17.57
CA GLU A 27 -7.47 -1.62 -17.91
C GLU A 27 -6.90 -0.36 -18.58
N ASN A 28 -5.59 -0.33 -18.85
CA ASN A 28 -4.88 0.80 -19.47
C ASN A 28 -5.09 2.13 -18.73
N VAL A 29 -5.18 2.06 -17.41
CA VAL A 29 -5.34 3.21 -16.52
C VAL A 29 -3.97 3.79 -16.22
N SER A 30 -3.80 5.11 -16.41
CA SER A 30 -2.56 5.79 -16.04
C SER A 30 -2.54 6.08 -14.54
N PHE A 31 -1.53 5.57 -13.83
CA PHE A 31 -1.40 5.69 -12.39
C PHE A 31 0.04 6.01 -11.98
N PHE A 32 0.18 6.50 -10.75
CA PHE A 32 1.44 6.64 -10.07
C PHE A 32 1.37 5.91 -8.74
N PHE A 33 2.26 4.93 -8.55
CA PHE A 33 2.43 4.29 -7.26
C PHE A 33 3.42 5.11 -6.45
N TYR A 34 2.97 5.64 -5.32
CA TYR A 34 3.82 6.49 -4.52
C TYR A 34 4.77 5.67 -3.64
N SER A 35 6.05 6.03 -3.70
CA SER A 35 7.09 5.54 -2.79
C SER A 35 7.07 6.36 -1.51
N SER A 36 6.54 5.81 -0.42
CA SER A 36 6.56 6.46 0.89
C SER A 36 7.97 6.78 1.36
N ASP A 37 8.09 7.81 2.20
CA ASP A 37 9.31 8.03 2.95
C ASP A 37 9.38 6.99 4.09
N THR A 38 10.56 6.43 4.35
CA THR A 38 10.76 5.50 5.45
C THR A 38 12.13 5.64 6.12
N THR A 39 12.17 5.37 7.43
CA THR A 39 13.43 5.29 8.20
C THR A 39 14.03 3.89 8.23
N ARG A 40 13.39 2.90 7.59
CA ARG A 40 13.93 1.55 7.49
C ARG A 40 15.14 1.56 6.55
N ASN A 41 16.15 0.75 6.85
CA ASN A 41 17.23 0.51 5.89
C ASN A 41 16.72 -0.22 4.63
N PRO A 42 17.24 0.12 3.43
CA PRO A 42 16.91 -0.59 2.21
C PRO A 42 17.31 -2.07 2.31
N ARG A 43 16.46 -2.96 1.79
CA ARG A 43 16.77 -4.38 1.59
C ARG A 43 17.64 -4.55 0.34
N PRO A 44 18.38 -5.68 0.21
CA PRO A 44 19.12 -5.96 -1.02
C PRO A 44 18.23 -5.88 -2.26
N GLY A 45 18.59 -5.01 -3.20
CA GLY A 45 17.84 -4.77 -4.45
C GLY A 45 16.84 -3.61 -4.41
N GLU A 46 16.52 -3.03 -3.24
CA GLU A 46 15.71 -1.80 -3.16
C GLU A 46 16.56 -0.58 -3.56
N VAL A 47 15.95 0.35 -4.29
CA VAL A 47 16.58 1.59 -4.77
C VAL A 47 15.82 2.79 -4.20
N ASN A 48 16.57 3.77 -3.68
CA ASN A 48 16.00 5.01 -3.18
C ASN A 48 15.26 5.77 -4.30
N GLY A 49 14.02 6.19 -4.02
CA GLY A 49 13.15 6.85 -5.01
C GLY A 49 12.41 5.91 -5.95
N LYS A 50 12.53 4.59 -5.76
CA LYS A 50 11.81 3.60 -6.55
C LYS A 50 10.83 2.76 -5.72
N GLU A 51 11.30 2.16 -4.64
CA GLU A 51 10.43 1.44 -3.70
C GLU A 51 10.01 2.31 -2.52
N TYR A 52 10.96 3.08 -1.96
CA TYR A 52 10.76 4.05 -0.88
C TYR A 52 11.76 5.20 -1.05
N HIS A 53 11.49 6.34 -0.41
CA HIS A 53 12.55 7.29 -0.06
C HIS A 53 13.10 6.93 1.31
N PHE A 54 14.33 6.45 1.35
CA PHE A 54 15.02 6.09 2.57
C PHE A 54 15.63 7.35 3.19
N VAL A 55 15.09 7.77 4.33
CA VAL A 55 15.47 9.00 5.03
C VAL A 55 15.90 8.67 6.46
N THR A 56 16.65 9.57 7.10
CA THR A 56 16.97 9.40 8.52
C THR A 56 15.74 9.71 9.38
N ARG A 57 15.74 9.19 10.61
CA ARG A 57 14.67 9.43 11.57
C ARG A 57 14.53 10.90 11.93
N GLU A 58 15.66 11.58 12.10
CA GLU A 58 15.72 13.01 12.42
C GLU A 58 15.14 13.84 11.28
N ALA A 59 15.51 13.55 10.03
CA ALA A 59 14.98 14.25 8.86
C ALA A 59 13.47 14.04 8.70
N MET A 60 13.00 12.82 8.94
CA MET A 60 11.57 12.51 8.90
C MET A 60 10.80 13.25 9.99
N GLN A 61 11.34 13.30 11.22
CA GLN A 61 10.72 13.98 12.35
C GLN A 61 10.59 15.50 12.10
N THR A 62 11.64 16.15 11.57
CA THR A 62 11.58 17.58 11.20
C THR A 62 10.49 17.86 10.17
N ARG A 63 10.37 17.01 9.14
CA ARG A 63 9.34 17.16 8.10
C ARG A 63 7.92 16.90 8.63
N ILE A 64 7.78 16.00 9.60
CA ILE A 64 6.50 15.80 10.31
C ILE A 64 6.13 17.08 11.09
N GLU A 65 7.06 17.66 11.82
CA GLU A 65 6.85 18.90 12.60
C GLU A 65 6.49 20.10 11.71
N ASN A 66 7.05 20.16 10.50
CA ASN A 66 6.70 21.15 9.49
C ASN A 66 5.34 20.91 8.82
N GLY A 67 4.71 19.74 9.06
CA GLY A 67 3.45 19.37 8.44
C GLY A 67 3.58 18.99 6.97
N ASP A 68 4.73 18.46 6.55
CA ASP A 68 5.01 18.09 5.14
C ASP A 68 4.35 16.75 4.73
N PHE A 69 3.77 16.02 5.69
CA PHE A 69 3.14 14.72 5.49
C PHE A 69 1.61 14.82 5.51
N ILE A 70 0.96 14.05 4.64
CA ILE A 70 -0.49 13.80 4.68
C ILE A 70 -0.80 12.83 5.81
N GLU A 71 0.01 11.79 5.93
CA GLU A 71 -0.04 10.83 7.02
C GLU A 71 1.37 10.33 7.33
N HIS A 72 1.56 9.89 8.56
CA HIS A 72 2.72 9.13 8.97
C HIS A 72 2.34 8.13 10.06
N THR A 73 3.09 7.03 10.15
CA THR A 73 2.92 5.96 11.14
C THR A 73 4.27 5.39 11.56
N GLU A 74 4.31 4.71 12.69
CA GLU A 74 5.45 3.89 13.10
C GLU A 74 5.06 2.41 13.08
N PHE A 75 5.85 1.62 12.35
CA PHE A 75 5.65 0.19 12.22
C PHE A 75 6.97 -0.55 12.42
N SER A 76 6.96 -1.48 13.39
CA SER A 76 8.13 -2.30 13.74
C SER A 76 9.41 -1.47 14.00
N GLY A 77 9.27 -0.32 14.67
CA GLY A 77 10.39 0.56 15.05
C GLY A 77 10.88 1.50 13.95
N ASN A 78 10.27 1.47 12.76
CA ASN A 78 10.58 2.36 11.63
C ASN A 78 9.38 3.26 11.34
N MET A 79 9.66 4.50 10.95
CA MET A 79 8.63 5.45 10.53
C MET A 79 8.37 5.32 9.03
N TYR A 80 7.13 5.56 8.66
CA TYR A 80 6.64 5.58 7.28
C TYR A 80 5.71 6.78 7.10
N GLY A 81 5.70 7.40 5.93
CA GLY A 81 4.84 8.55 5.69
C GLY A 81 4.68 8.91 4.23
N THR A 82 3.54 9.53 3.95
CA THR A 82 3.16 10.03 2.64
C THR A 82 3.30 11.54 2.54
N SER A 83 4.26 12.03 1.76
CA SER A 83 4.50 13.48 1.64
C SER A 83 3.42 14.17 0.82
N LYS A 84 3.13 15.44 1.16
CA LYS A 84 2.19 16.29 0.42
C LYS A 84 2.68 16.59 -1.00
N GLU A 85 3.99 16.83 -1.14
CA GLU A 85 4.65 17.09 -2.43
C GLU A 85 4.36 15.99 -3.45
N ALA A 86 4.42 14.74 -3.01
CA ALA A 86 4.17 13.62 -3.90
C ALA A 86 2.74 13.57 -4.43
N PHE A 87 1.77 13.97 -3.61
CA PHE A 87 0.39 14.06 -4.06
C PHE A 87 0.22 15.16 -5.10
N GLN A 88 0.87 16.32 -4.89
CA GLN A 88 0.85 17.44 -5.84
C GLN A 88 1.45 17.06 -7.20
N ASP A 89 2.56 16.32 -7.22
CA ASP A 89 3.19 15.85 -8.44
C ASP A 89 2.31 14.88 -9.25
N VAL A 90 1.56 14.03 -8.55
CA VAL A 90 0.64 13.07 -9.17
C VAL A 90 -0.59 13.77 -9.73
N GLN A 91 -1.16 14.70 -8.97
CA GLN A 91 -2.27 15.54 -9.41
C GLN A 91 -1.90 16.38 -10.64
N ALA A 92 -0.71 17.00 -10.65
CA ALA A 92 -0.23 17.79 -11.78
C ALA A 92 -0.09 16.96 -13.08
N LYS A 93 0.05 15.64 -12.97
CA LYS A 93 0.18 14.71 -14.11
C LYS A 93 -1.14 14.05 -14.51
N ASN A 94 -2.28 14.38 -13.86
CA ASN A 94 -3.57 13.71 -14.04
C ASN A 94 -3.48 12.18 -13.90
N LEU A 95 -2.68 11.71 -12.93
CA LEU A 95 -2.50 10.28 -12.65
C LEU A 95 -3.29 9.89 -11.39
N ILE A 96 -3.74 8.64 -11.33
CA ILE A 96 -4.30 8.09 -10.08
C ILE A 96 -3.16 7.81 -9.11
N CYS A 97 -3.20 8.41 -7.91
CA CYS A 97 -2.25 8.11 -6.83
C CYS A 97 -2.63 6.80 -6.14
N ILE A 98 -1.70 5.87 -5.99
CA ILE A 98 -1.90 4.66 -5.19
C ILE A 98 -0.99 4.72 -3.97
N LEU A 99 -1.55 4.58 -2.77
CA LEU A 99 -0.77 4.50 -1.53
C LEU A 99 -0.88 3.09 -0.94
N ASP A 100 0.25 2.54 -0.51
CA ASP A 100 0.29 1.30 0.27
C ASP A 100 0.53 1.62 1.74
N ILE A 101 -0.53 1.51 2.54
CA ILE A 101 -0.52 1.93 3.95
C ILE A 101 -1.14 0.86 4.85
N ASP A 102 -0.74 0.88 6.11
CA ASP A 102 -1.31 0.02 7.15
C ASP A 102 -2.65 0.56 7.69
N MET A 103 -3.25 -0.15 8.66
CA MET A 103 -4.53 0.25 9.25
C MET A 103 -4.44 1.58 10.00
N GLN A 104 -3.26 1.88 10.57
CA GLN A 104 -3.05 3.16 11.24
C GLN A 104 -3.05 4.29 10.22
N GLY A 105 -2.40 4.09 9.07
CA GLY A 105 -2.47 4.98 7.91
C GLY A 105 -3.91 5.17 7.43
N VAL A 106 -4.67 4.08 7.24
CA VAL A 106 -6.10 4.15 6.84
C VAL A 106 -6.91 5.03 7.79
N ARG A 107 -6.78 4.78 9.11
CA ARG A 107 -7.46 5.58 10.14
C ARG A 107 -6.98 7.02 10.14
N SER A 108 -5.70 7.25 9.86
CA SER A 108 -5.14 8.60 9.78
C SER A 108 -5.73 9.38 8.62
N ILE A 109 -5.75 8.79 7.42
CA ILE A 109 -6.30 9.42 6.23
C ILE A 109 -7.81 9.64 6.35
N LYS A 110 -8.57 8.78 7.03
CA LYS A 110 -10.00 9.04 7.29
C LYS A 110 -10.26 10.30 8.14
N ARG A 111 -9.24 10.84 8.81
CA ARG A 111 -9.31 12.11 9.56
C ARG A 111 -8.87 13.32 8.73
N THR A 112 -8.51 13.12 7.46
CA THR A 112 -8.15 14.19 6.53
C THR A 112 -9.23 14.35 5.46
N ASP A 113 -9.16 15.45 4.71
CA ASP A 113 -10.10 15.74 3.62
C ASP A 113 -9.73 15.04 2.31
N LEU A 114 -8.79 14.09 2.33
CA LEU A 114 -8.28 13.41 1.13
C LEU A 114 -9.35 12.54 0.44
N ASN A 115 -10.29 11.99 1.21
CA ASN A 115 -11.42 11.18 0.74
C ASN A 115 -11.08 10.15 -0.39
N PRO A 116 -10.07 9.27 -0.18
CA PRO A 116 -9.67 8.26 -1.16
C PRO A 116 -10.70 7.13 -1.31
N ILE A 117 -10.46 6.25 -2.29
CA ILE A 117 -11.08 4.94 -2.36
C ILE A 117 -10.25 3.96 -1.51
N TYR A 118 -10.88 3.35 -0.52
CA TYR A 118 -10.28 2.41 0.42
C TYR A 118 -10.45 0.97 -0.07
N ILE A 119 -9.35 0.32 -0.48
CA ILE A 119 -9.36 -1.08 -0.92
C ILE A 119 -8.56 -1.95 0.06
N SER A 120 -9.22 -2.94 0.67
CA SER A 120 -8.51 -3.98 1.44
C SER A 120 -8.12 -5.10 0.48
N ILE A 121 -6.85 -5.50 0.46
CA ILE A 121 -6.44 -6.73 -0.23
C ILE A 121 -6.04 -7.76 0.82
N GLN A 122 -6.55 -8.97 0.70
CA GLN A 122 -6.41 -10.01 1.71
C GLN A 122 -5.83 -11.29 1.12
N PRO A 123 -5.01 -12.03 1.87
CA PRO A 123 -4.68 -13.39 1.48
C PRO A 123 -5.95 -14.27 1.54
N PRO A 124 -5.98 -15.41 0.82
CA PRO A 124 -7.10 -16.34 0.90
C PRO A 124 -7.23 -16.98 2.28
N SER A 125 -6.12 -17.12 2.99
CA SER A 125 -6.06 -17.58 4.36
C SER A 125 -4.77 -17.12 5.05
N MET A 126 -4.74 -17.20 6.39
CA MET A 126 -3.54 -16.87 7.17
C MET A 126 -2.39 -17.84 6.90
N GLU A 127 -2.69 -19.10 6.64
CA GLU A 127 -1.71 -20.14 6.29
C GLU A 127 -1.02 -19.81 4.97
N VAL A 128 -1.78 -19.34 3.98
CA VAL A 128 -1.23 -18.89 2.69
C VAL A 128 -0.33 -17.67 2.87
N LEU A 129 -0.73 -16.71 3.72
CA LEU A 129 0.11 -15.55 4.02
C LEU A 129 1.41 -15.94 4.71
N GLU A 130 1.35 -16.80 5.74
CA GLU A 130 2.53 -17.26 6.46
C GLU A 130 3.50 -17.97 5.53
N HIS A 131 3.01 -18.87 4.68
CA HIS A 131 3.84 -19.54 3.70
C HIS A 131 4.54 -18.54 2.77
N ARG A 132 3.80 -17.57 2.22
CA ARG A 132 4.36 -16.52 1.34
C ARG A 132 5.41 -15.65 2.04
N LEU A 133 5.25 -15.34 3.33
CA LEU A 133 6.22 -14.55 4.08
C LEU A 133 7.49 -15.34 4.38
N ARG A 134 7.35 -16.63 4.78
CA ARG A 134 8.48 -17.53 5.02
C ARG A 134 9.31 -17.77 3.76
N ASP A 135 8.66 -17.95 2.61
CA ASP A 135 9.32 -18.16 1.32
C ASP A 135 10.22 -17.00 0.89
N ARG A 136 9.92 -15.77 1.31
CA ARG A 136 10.74 -14.60 1.01
C ARG A 136 12.11 -14.66 1.69
N LYS A 137 12.26 -15.41 2.79
CA LYS A 137 13.52 -15.58 3.55
C LYS A 137 14.20 -14.25 3.95
N THR A 138 13.42 -13.19 4.11
CA THR A 138 13.93 -11.83 4.42
C THR A 138 13.67 -11.39 5.85
N GLU A 139 13.05 -12.23 6.68
CA GLU A 139 12.50 -11.83 7.99
C GLU A 139 12.96 -12.78 9.09
N SER A 140 13.19 -12.24 10.29
CA SER A 140 13.36 -13.04 11.50
C SER A 140 12.01 -13.62 11.96
N GLU A 141 12.04 -14.70 12.74
CA GLU A 141 10.80 -15.29 13.28
C GLU A 141 9.99 -14.28 14.09
N GLU A 142 10.65 -13.42 14.88
CA GLU A 142 9.97 -12.38 15.64
C GLU A 142 9.24 -11.37 14.74
N SER A 143 9.89 -10.93 13.65
CA SER A 143 9.30 -9.99 12.68
C SER A 143 8.15 -10.63 11.91
N LEU A 144 8.29 -11.90 11.54
CA LEU A 144 7.24 -12.69 10.89
C LEU A 144 5.99 -12.79 11.78
N GLN A 145 6.15 -13.17 13.04
CA GLN A 145 5.04 -13.29 13.98
C GLN A 145 4.33 -11.95 14.22
N LYS A 146 5.08 -10.84 14.26
CA LYS A 146 4.51 -9.48 14.32
C LYS A 146 3.64 -9.19 13.09
N ARG A 147 4.11 -9.52 11.89
CA ARG A 147 3.35 -9.34 10.63
C ARG A 147 2.10 -10.20 10.56
N LEU A 148 2.18 -11.46 10.99
CA LEU A 148 1.02 -12.36 11.00
C LEU A 148 -0.06 -11.90 11.99
N ARG A 149 0.34 -11.39 13.16
CA ARG A 149 -0.62 -10.79 14.10
C ARG A 149 -1.31 -9.57 13.50
N ALA A 150 -0.53 -8.64 12.94
CA ALA A 150 -1.09 -7.46 12.28
C ALA A 150 -2.06 -7.86 11.17
N ALA A 151 -1.68 -8.78 10.27
CA ALA A 151 -2.55 -9.24 9.19
C ALA A 151 -3.86 -9.86 9.68
N ARG A 152 -3.83 -10.62 10.80
CA ARG A 152 -5.04 -11.18 11.39
C ARG A 152 -5.97 -10.08 11.92
N GLU A 153 -5.41 -9.10 12.62
CA GLU A 153 -6.19 -7.94 13.09
C GLU A 153 -6.80 -7.17 11.92
N ASP A 154 -6.06 -7.00 10.82
CA ASP A 154 -6.55 -6.32 9.63
C ASP A 154 -7.72 -7.04 8.96
N MET A 155 -7.64 -8.37 8.86
CA MET A 155 -8.71 -9.19 8.30
C MET A 155 -9.99 -9.07 9.13
N GLU A 156 -9.90 -8.96 10.45
CA GLU A 156 -11.08 -8.72 11.29
C GLU A 156 -11.62 -7.30 11.14
N ILE A 157 -10.74 -6.29 11.21
CA ILE A 157 -11.12 -4.88 11.07
C ILE A 157 -11.74 -4.60 9.70
N SER A 158 -11.30 -5.28 8.64
CA SER A 158 -11.87 -5.14 7.30
C SER A 158 -13.35 -5.51 7.18
N LYS A 159 -13.87 -6.29 8.13
CA LYS A 159 -15.29 -6.68 8.18
C LYS A 159 -16.16 -5.57 8.76
N GLU A 160 -15.57 -4.53 9.36
CA GLU A 160 -16.29 -3.35 9.84
C GLU A 160 -16.91 -2.60 8.65
N GLN A 161 -18.24 -2.41 8.71
CA GLN A 161 -18.98 -1.73 7.65
C GLN A 161 -18.53 -0.27 7.50
N GLY A 162 -18.32 0.17 6.25
CA GLY A 162 -17.95 1.56 5.93
C GLY A 162 -16.46 1.89 6.10
N LEU A 163 -15.63 0.93 6.53
CA LEU A 163 -14.20 1.17 6.64
C LEU A 163 -13.50 1.08 5.28
N PHE A 164 -13.85 0.08 4.47
CA PHE A 164 -13.36 -0.10 3.12
C PHE A 164 -14.50 -0.02 2.10
N ASP A 165 -14.23 0.56 0.94
CA ASP A 165 -15.17 0.59 -0.19
C ASP A 165 -15.27 -0.78 -0.86
N THR A 166 -14.17 -1.55 -0.84
CA THR A 166 -14.16 -2.93 -1.36
C THR A 166 -13.05 -3.77 -0.72
N VAL A 167 -13.24 -5.09 -0.75
CA VAL A 167 -12.29 -6.10 -0.28
C VAL A 167 -11.97 -7.06 -1.41
N ILE A 168 -10.70 -7.23 -1.73
CA ILE A 168 -10.19 -8.12 -2.79
C ILE A 168 -9.42 -9.26 -2.15
N VAL A 169 -9.77 -10.51 -2.48
CA VAL A 169 -9.00 -11.68 -2.06
C VAL A 169 -7.93 -12.00 -3.12
N ASN A 170 -6.66 -12.03 -2.73
CA ASN A 170 -5.52 -12.30 -3.60
C ASN A 170 -5.09 -13.77 -3.54
N ASP A 171 -5.69 -14.59 -4.40
CA ASP A 171 -5.47 -16.02 -4.52
C ASP A 171 -4.12 -16.44 -5.14
N LYS A 172 -3.38 -15.52 -5.78
CA LYS A 172 -2.17 -15.87 -6.53
C LYS A 172 -0.94 -16.08 -5.65
N PHE A 173 -0.34 -17.26 -5.77
CA PHE A 173 0.95 -17.64 -5.19
C PHE A 173 2.12 -17.11 -6.04
N GLY A 174 3.16 -16.59 -5.38
CA GLY A 174 4.47 -16.39 -5.98
C GLY A 174 4.60 -15.17 -6.89
N GLY A 175 5.81 -14.62 -6.95
CA GLY A 175 6.12 -13.53 -7.85
C GLY A 175 6.14 -13.96 -9.33
N SER A 176 5.85 -12.96 -10.17
CA SER A 176 6.38 -12.78 -11.53
C SER A 176 5.83 -13.65 -12.66
N SER A 177 5.33 -12.98 -13.69
CA SER A 177 4.96 -13.49 -15.01
C SER A 177 3.72 -14.38 -15.09
N TRP A 178 3.09 -14.27 -16.26
CA TRP A 178 1.66 -14.35 -16.46
C TRP A 178 1.22 -15.73 -16.97
N ALA A 179 0.11 -16.23 -16.43
CA ALA A 179 -0.81 -17.07 -17.18
C ALA A 179 -2.25 -16.68 -16.83
N VAL A 180 -2.95 -16.10 -17.79
CA VAL A 180 -4.41 -15.89 -17.75
C VAL A 180 -5.03 -17.13 -18.38
N LYS A 181 -5.77 -17.94 -17.61
CA LYS A 181 -6.73 -18.86 -18.23
C LYS A 181 -7.93 -18.03 -18.69
N GLY A 182 -8.01 -17.84 -20.00
CA GLY A 182 -9.14 -17.18 -20.63
C GLY A 182 -10.41 -18.01 -20.49
N SER A 183 -11.54 -17.31 -20.43
CA SER A 183 -12.80 -17.84 -20.95
C SER A 183 -13.11 -17.02 -22.19
N SER A 184 -12.99 -17.68 -23.32
CA SER A 184 -13.52 -17.23 -24.60
C SER A 184 -15.04 -17.07 -24.50
N SER A 185 -15.55 -16.04 -25.18
CA SER A 185 -16.92 -15.86 -25.72
C SER A 185 -18.10 -16.08 -24.79
#